data_AF-K9B8V1-F1
#
_entry.id   AF-K9B8V1-F1
#
_cell.length_a   1.000
_cell.length_b   1.000
_cell.length_c   1.000
_cell.angle_alpha   90.00
_cell.angle_beta   90.00
_cell.angle_gamma   90.00
#
_symmetry.space_group_name_H-M   'P 1'
#
loop_
_entity.id
_entity.type
_entity.pdbx_description
1 polymer ?
#
loop_
_entity_poly.entity_id
_entity_poly.type
_entity_poly.pdbx_seq_one_letter_code
_entity_poly.pdbx_strand_id
1 'polypeptide(L)' 'MILGCIAGLAFIVLFGQIEVRNENLDIVQVWSGKIIAVGLGIIMNGLLFGYLLLKVSSILQYYEQRKITNLAD' A
#
# COMPACT_ATOMS: atom_id res chain seq x y z
N MET A 1 -1.03 5.06 -5.30
CA MET A 1 -1.86 4.88 -4.10
C MET A 1 -2.75 3.64 -4.23
N ILE A 2 -3.76 3.65 -5.11
CA ILE A 2 -4.74 2.55 -5.27
C ILE A 2 -4.08 1.20 -5.59
N LEU A 3 -3.10 1.18 -6.48
CA LEU A 3 -2.36 -0.05 -6.83
C LEU A 3 -1.70 -0.73 -5.63
N GLY A 4 -1.17 0.06 -4.67
CA GLY A 4 -0.57 -0.49 -3.45
C GLY A 4 -1.60 -1.11 -2.52
N CYS A 5 -2.79 -0.50 -2.41
CA CYS A 5 -3.91 -1.07 -1.66
C CYS A 5 -4.39 -2.37 -2.30
N ILE A 6 -4.56 -2.39 -3.63
CA ILE A 6 -4.98 -3.59 -4.37
C ILE A 6 -3.95 -4.71 -4.22
N ALA A 7 -2.66 -4.40 -4.41
CA ALA A 7 -1.59 -5.39 -4.29
C ALA A 7 -1.52 -5.99 -2.88
N GLY A 8 -1.62 -5.16 -1.83
CA GLY A 8 -1.59 -5.64 -0.45
C GLY A 8 -2.82 -6.46 -0.08
N LEU A 9 -4.02 -6.06 -0.50
CA LEU A 9 -5.24 -6.84 -0.29
C LEU A 9 -5.20 -8.17 -1.06
N ALA A 10 -4.77 -8.16 -2.32
CA ALA A 10 -4.61 -9.37 -3.12
C ALA A 10 -3.61 -10.33 -2.47
N PHE A 11 -2.48 -9.83 -1.95
CA PHE A 11 -1.50 -10.63 -1.23
C PHE A 11 -2.09 -11.30 0.01
N ILE A 12 -2.86 -10.55 0.82
CA ILE A 12 -3.52 -11.11 2.02
C ILE A 12 -4.51 -12.20 1.63
N VAL A 13 -5.34 -11.98 0.61
CA VAL A 13 -6.35 -12.97 0.20
C VAL A 13 -5.72 -14.24 -0.37
N LEU A 14 -4.68 -14.10 -1.19
CA LEU A 14 -4.03 -15.24 -1.86
C LEU A 14 -3.16 -16.07 -0.93
N PHE A 15 -2.50 -15.44 0.05
CA PHE A 15 -1.50 -16.12 0.89
C PHE A 15 -1.86 -16.14 2.37
N GLY A 16 -2.90 -15.44 2.81
CA GLY A 16 -3.23 -15.25 4.22
C GLY A 16 -3.75 -16.50 4.93
N GLN A 17 -4.32 -17.44 4.18
CA GLN A 17 -4.74 -18.75 4.69
C GLN A 17 -3.54 -19.70 4.73
N ILE A 18 -3.28 -20.27 5.90
CA ILE A 18 -2.26 -21.31 6.08
C ILE A 18 -2.90 -22.55 6.69
N GLU A 19 -2.38 -23.71 6.33
CA GLU A 19 -2.78 -24.98 6.91
C GLU A 19 -1.96 -25.26 8.17
N VAL A 20 -2.65 -25.50 9.27
CA VAL A 20 -2.04 -25.91 10.54
C VAL A 20 -2.73 -27.15 11.08
N ARG A 21 -1.96 -27.96 11.80
CA ARG A 21 -2.48 -29.15 12.48
C ARG A 21 -3.02 -28.76 13.84
N ASN A 22 -4.29 -29.07 14.10
CA ASN A 22 -4.93 -28.87 15.39
C ASN A 22 -4.51 -30.00 16.38
N GLU A 23 -4.80 -29.81 17.66
CA GLU A 23 -4.56 -30.74 18.77
C GLU A 23 -5.14 -32.15 18.48
N ASN A 24 -6.22 -32.23 17.71
CA ASN A 24 -6.87 -33.47 17.28
C ASN A 24 -6.27 -34.10 16.02
N LEU A 25 -5.08 -33.67 15.59
CA LEU A 25 -4.39 -34.10 14.37
C LEU A 25 -5.08 -33.72 13.04
N ASP A 26 -6.23 -33.04 13.10
CA ASP A 26 -6.93 -32.52 11.93
C ASP A 26 -6.20 -31.33 11.27
N ILE A 27 -6.29 -31.25 9.95
CA ILE A 27 -5.78 -30.12 9.16
C ILE A 27 -6.86 -29.05 9.09
N VAL A 28 -6.56 -27.86 9.62
CA VAL A 28 -7.46 -26.71 9.59
C VAL A 28 -6.79 -25.52 8.90
N GLN A 29 -7.58 -24.72 8.19
CA GLN A 29 -7.12 -23.48 7.59
C GLN A 29 -7.31 -22.32 8.57
N VAL A 30 -6.25 -21.57 8.82
CA VAL A 30 -6.27 -20.40 9.71
C VAL A 30 -5.62 -19.20 9.03
N TRP A 31 -6.07 -18.01 9.43
CA TRP A 31 -5.45 -16.77 9.01
C TRP A 31 -4.11 -16.56 9.72
N SER A 32 -3.03 -16.42 8.93
CA SER A 32 -1.70 -16.12 9.45
C SER A 32 -1.56 -14.62 9.74
N GLY A 33 -1.48 -14.27 11.03
CA GLY A 33 -1.23 -12.89 11.46
C GLY A 33 0.05 -12.30 10.89
N LYS A 34 1.10 -13.12 10.66
CA LYS A 34 2.36 -12.67 10.04
C LYS A 34 2.15 -12.24 8.59
N ILE A 35 1.38 -13.01 7.82
CA ILE A 35 1.13 -12.73 6.40
C ILE A 35 0.22 -11.50 6.27
N ILE A 36 -0.78 -11.38 7.15
CA ILE A 36 -1.62 -10.18 7.23
C ILE A 36 -0.77 -8.94 7.52
N ALA A 37 0.17 -9.00 8.47
CA ALA A 37 1.06 -7.90 8.79
C ALA A 37 1.95 -7.49 7.61
N VAL A 38 2.49 -8.45 6.86
CA VAL A 38 3.26 -8.18 5.63
C VAL A 38 2.37 -7.50 4.58
N GLY A 39 1.15 -8.00 4.38
CA GLY A 39 0.18 -7.39 3.47
C GLY A 39 -0.16 -5.95 3.83
N LEU A 40 -0.37 -5.65 5.12
CA LEU A 40 -0.54 -4.27 5.60
C LEU A 40 0.70 -3.41 5.33
N GLY A 41 1.90 -3.97 5.45
CA GLY A 41 3.15 -3.31 5.10
C GLY A 41 3.22 -2.91 3.61
N ILE A 42 2.76 -3.78 2.71
CA ILE A 42 2.65 -3.47 1.27
C ILE A 42 1.68 -2.30 1.05
N ILE A 43 0.51 -2.32 1.70
CA ILE A 43 -0.48 -1.24 1.61
C ILE A 43 0.15 0.08 2.07
N MET A 44 0.76 0.10 3.26
CA MET A 44 1.40 1.29 3.82
C MET A 44 2.48 1.85 2.91
N ASN A 45 3.33 1.00 2.32
CA ASN A 45 4.36 1.43 1.38
C ASN A 45 3.75 2.07 0.13
N GLY A 46 2.70 1.49 -0.43
CA GLY A 46 2.01 2.04 -1.60
C GLY A 46 1.27 3.36 -1.31
N LEU A 47 0.76 3.53 -0.09
CA LEU A 47 0.19 4.79 0.38
C LEU A 47 1.27 5.86 0.55
N LEU A 48 2.36 5.53 1.26
CA LEU A 48 3.47 6.46 1.52
C LEU A 48 4.12 6.93 0.22
N PHE A 49 4.46 6.00 -0.67
CA PHE A 49 5.04 6.32 -1.97
C PHE A 49 4.09 7.17 -2.82
N GLY A 50 2.80 6.82 -2.85
CA GLY A 50 1.78 7.60 -3.55
C GLY A 50 1.65 9.03 -3.01
N TYR A 51 1.67 9.19 -1.69
CA TYR A 51 1.61 10.50 -1.04
C TYR A 51 2.83 11.37 -1.38
N LEU A 52 4.04 10.80 -1.36
CA LEU A 52 5.26 11.53 -1.72
C LEU A 52 5.22 12.04 -3.15
N LEU A 53 4.77 11.23 -4.11
CA LEU A 53 4.61 11.67 -5.50
C LEU A 53 3.61 12.82 -5.65
N LEU A 54 2.46 12.74 -4.95
CA LEU A 54 1.48 13.82 -4.94
C LEU A 54 2.05 15.12 -4.36
N LYS A 55 2.84 15.01 -3.28
CA LYS A 55 3.49 16.16 -2.66
C LYS A 55 4.52 16.80 -3.60
N VAL A 56 5.35 16.00 -4.26
CA VAL A 56 6.31 16.50 -5.26
C VAL A 56 5.60 17.17 -6.42
N SER A 57 4.53 16.55 -6.94
CA SER A 57 3.71 17.13 -8.03
C SER A 57 3.12 18.49 -7.63
N SER A 58 2.55 18.59 -6.42
CA SER A 58 2.00 19.84 -5.90
C SER A 58 3.05 20.94 -5.77
N ILE A 59 4.25 20.61 -5.30
CA ILE A 59 5.36 21.58 -5.21
C ILE A 59 5.78 22.04 -6.60
N LEU A 60 5.90 21.12 -7.56
CA LEU A 60 6.30 21.46 -8.92
C LEU A 60 5.30 22.40 -9.59
N GLN A 61 4.00 22.09 -9.46
CA GLN A 61 2.91 22.93 -9.96
C GLN A 61 2.91 24.32 -9.32
N TYR A 62 3.20 24.42 -8.02
CA TYR A 62 3.34 25.70 -7.34
C TYR A 62 4.46 26.57 -7.94
N TYR A 63 5.64 25.99 -8.19
CA TYR A 63 6.74 26.72 -8.83
C TYR A 63 6.44 27.11 -10.28
N GLU A 64 5.77 26.24 -11.03
CA GLU A 64 5.35 26.53 -12.40
C GLU A 64 4.38 27.72 -12.45
N GLN A 65 3.33 27.71 -11.62
CA GLN A 65 2.39 28.83 -11.53
C GLN A 65 3.07 30.13 -11.11
N ARG A 66 3.95 30.07 -10.12
CA ARG A 66 4.70 31.24 -9.66
C ARG A 66 5.59 31.82 -10.77
N LYS A 67 6.21 30.97 -11.59
CA LYS A 67 7.03 31.42 -12.73
C LYS A 67 6.17 32.13 -13.79
N ILE A 68 4.98 31.60 -14.09
CA ILE A 68 4.05 32.21 -15.05
C ILE A 68 3.60 33.59 -14.58
N THR A 69 3.25 33.75 -13.30
CA THR A 69 2.84 35.05 -12.74
C THR A 69 3.94 36.10 -12.87
N ASN A 70 5.19 35.78 -12.53
CA ASN A 70 6.32 36.72 -12.64
C ASN A 70 6.68 37.11 -14.09
N LEU A 71 6.19 36.38 -15.10
CA LEU A 71 6.39 36.71 -16.52
C LEU A 71 5.23 37.55 -17.10
N ALA A 72 4.12 37.63 -16.37
CA ALA A 72 2.94 38.39 -16.78
C ALA A 72 2.91 39.82 -16.19
N ASP A 73 3.72 40.07 -15.15
CA ASP A 73 4.03 41.40 -14.59
C ASP A 73 5.22 42.05 -15.31
#